data_AF-W5MTZ9-F1
#
_entry.id   AF-W5MTZ9-F1
#
_cell.length_a   1.000
_cell.length_b   1.000
_cell.length_c   1.000
_cell.angle_alpha   90.00
_cell.angle_beta   90.00
_cell.angle_gamma   90.00
#
_symmetry.space_group_name_H-M   'P 1'
#
loop_
_entity.id
_entity.type
_entity.pdbx_description
1 polymer ?
#
loop_
_entity_poly.entity_id
_entity_poly.type
_entity_poly.pdbx_seq_one_letter_code
_entity_poly.pdbx_strand_id
1 'polypeptide(L)'
;VRTSSFAITKTLNLFAGKKKERLFQFLYEMLQNPAMRSCIWWVQSGSGTFQFSSQNKEKLAEMWGRRKGNRKTMTYQKMARALRNYSRTGEICKVKRKLTYQFNEGVLKGL
;
A
#
# COMPACT_ATOMS: atom_id res chain seq x y z
N VAL A 1 24.72 4.66 -1.52
CA VAL A 1 24.03 5.88 -2.00
C VAL A 1 22.60 5.85 -1.48
N ARG A 2 22.28 6.62 -0.43
CA ARG A 2 20.92 6.68 0.14
C ARG A 2 20.06 7.50 -0.81
N THR A 3 19.35 6.84 -1.73
CA THR A 3 18.24 7.47 -2.44
C THR A 3 17.22 7.91 -1.38
N SER A 4 17.15 9.22 -1.16
CA SER A 4 16.27 9.84 -0.18
C SER A 4 14.84 9.38 -0.45
N SER A 5 14.16 8.85 0.58
CA SER A 5 12.73 8.48 0.50
C SER A 5 11.88 9.64 -0.05
N PHE A 6 12.35 10.88 0.12
CA PHE A 6 11.74 12.11 -0.39
C PHE A 6 11.76 12.22 -1.92
N ALA A 7 12.78 11.67 -2.58
CA ALA A 7 12.90 11.71 -4.04
C ALA A 7 11.92 10.73 -4.71
N ILE A 8 11.70 9.56 -4.11
CA ILE A 8 10.75 8.54 -4.60
C ILE A 8 9.30 9.06 -4.51
N THR A 9 8.93 9.71 -3.41
CA THR A 9 7.60 10.33 -3.26
C THR A 9 7.36 11.42 -4.29
N LYS A 10 8.42 12.15 -4.68
CA LYS A 10 8.35 13.24 -5.66
C LYS A 10 8.17 12.70 -7.07
N THR A 11 8.89 11.66 -7.47
CA THR A 11 8.72 11.03 -8.81
C THR A 11 7.34 10.41 -8.99
N LEU A 12 6.79 9.72 -7.98
CA LEU A 12 5.42 9.18 -8.06
C LEU A 12 4.35 10.28 -8.21
N ASN A 13 4.56 11.45 -7.59
CA ASN A 13 3.66 12.60 -7.72
C ASN A 13 3.75 13.31 -9.09
N LEU A 14 4.87 13.21 -9.80
CA LEU A 14 5.07 13.85 -11.11
C LEU A 14 4.33 13.14 -12.25
N PHE A 15 4.03 11.84 -12.12
CA PHE A 15 3.29 11.07 -13.15
C PHE A 15 1.76 11.14 -13.02
N ALA A 16 1.22 11.74 -11.95
CA ALA A 16 -0.21 11.78 -11.68
C ALA A 16 -0.76 13.20 -11.79
N GLY A 17 -1.15 13.63 -13.00
CA GLY A 17 -1.90 14.88 -13.17
C GLY A 17 -3.15 14.91 -12.28
N LYS A 18 -3.21 15.86 -11.32
CA LYS A 18 -4.33 16.26 -10.42
C LYS A 18 -5.19 15.15 -9.76
N LYS A 19 -4.92 13.85 -9.94
CA LYS A 19 -5.70 12.75 -9.39
C LYS A 19 -5.24 12.45 -7.97
N LYS A 20 -6.20 12.38 -7.04
CA LYS A 20 -5.94 12.04 -5.65
C LYS A 20 -5.34 10.62 -5.56
N GLU A 21 -4.23 10.49 -4.85
CA GLU A 21 -3.54 9.22 -4.54
C GLU A 21 -4.53 8.13 -4.07
N ARG A 22 -4.38 6.92 -4.61
CA ARG A 22 -5.18 5.73 -4.28
C ARG A 22 -4.43 4.85 -3.26
N LEU A 23 -5.17 4.02 -2.53
CA LEU A 23 -4.61 3.20 -1.44
C LEU A 23 -3.49 2.27 -1.94
N PHE A 24 -3.63 1.64 -3.11
CA PHE A 24 -2.61 0.71 -3.60
C PHE A 24 -1.25 1.40 -3.88
N GLN A 25 -1.26 2.67 -4.30
CA GLN A 25 -0.05 3.48 -4.50
C GLN A 25 0.63 3.76 -3.17
N PHE A 26 -0.15 4.18 -2.16
CA PHE A 26 0.36 4.35 -0.80
C PHE A 26 0.95 3.05 -0.23
N LEU A 27 0.28 1.91 -0.42
CA LEU A 27 0.79 0.63 0.07
C LEU A 27 2.11 0.25 -0.59
N TYR A 28 2.24 0.49 -1.89
CA TYR A 28 3.51 0.29 -2.60
C TYR A 28 4.61 1.18 -2.04
N GLU A 29 4.36 2.47 -1.81
CA GLU A 29 5.32 3.36 -1.15
C GLU A 29 5.73 2.85 0.23
N MET A 30 4.78 2.39 1.04
CA MET A 30 5.08 1.82 2.36
C MET A 30 5.89 0.53 2.27
N LEU A 31 5.69 -0.27 1.21
CA LEU A 31 6.48 -1.47 0.94
C LEU A 31 7.92 -1.18 0.51
N GLN A 32 8.19 0.01 -0.05
CA GLN A 32 9.54 0.46 -0.39
C GLN A 32 10.28 1.09 0.80
N ASN A 33 9.57 1.43 1.89
CA ASN A 33 10.16 2.10 3.04
C ASN A 33 10.65 1.07 4.10
N PRO A 34 11.97 0.96 4.37
CA PRO A 34 12.48 0.02 5.36
C PRO A 34 11.95 0.24 6.78
N ALA A 35 11.63 1.49 7.15
CA ALA A 35 11.05 1.81 8.46
C ALA A 35 9.64 1.24 8.65
N MET A 36 8.99 0.81 7.56
CA MET A 36 7.64 0.26 7.57
C MET A 36 7.59 -1.26 7.67
N ARG A 37 8.74 -1.96 7.66
CA ARG A 37 8.82 -3.43 7.75
C ARG A 37 8.08 -4.03 8.93
N SER A 38 7.97 -3.31 10.05
CA SER A 38 7.22 -3.77 11.22
C SER A 38 5.69 -3.80 11.00
N CYS A 39 5.20 -3.11 9.97
CA CYS A 39 3.77 -2.96 9.63
C CYS A 39 3.38 -3.72 8.37
N ILE A 40 4.23 -3.71 7.35
CA ILE A 40 3.96 -4.30 6.03
C ILE A 40 5.29 -4.68 5.35
N TRP A 41 5.31 -5.82 4.65
CA TRP A 41 6.50 -6.28 3.94
C TRP A 41 6.15 -7.11 2.71
N TRP A 42 7.08 -7.15 1.75
CA TRP A 42 7.06 -8.11 0.66
C TRP A 42 7.30 -9.52 1.21
N VAL A 43 6.38 -10.44 0.92
CA VAL A 43 6.61 -11.88 1.10
C VAL A 43 7.41 -12.41 -0.08
N GLN A 44 7.05 -11.97 -1.29
CA GLN A 44 7.75 -12.27 -2.53
C GLN A 44 7.57 -11.07 -3.47
N SER A 45 8.61 -10.24 -3.58
CA SER A 45 8.54 -9.00 -4.37
C SER A 45 8.33 -9.26 -5.86
N GLY A 46 8.97 -10.31 -6.43
CA GLY A 46 8.86 -10.64 -7.85
C GLY A 46 7.44 -11.01 -8.31
N SER A 47 6.62 -11.60 -7.43
CA SER A 47 5.21 -11.90 -7.73
C SER A 47 4.26 -10.82 -7.21
N GLY A 48 4.76 -9.75 -6.60
CA GLY A 48 3.94 -8.70 -5.98
C GLY A 48 3.21 -9.14 -4.71
N THR A 49 3.64 -10.22 -4.05
CA THR A 49 2.97 -10.74 -2.85
C THR A 49 3.48 -10.03 -1.59
N PHE A 50 2.57 -9.48 -0.80
CA PHE A 50 2.88 -8.75 0.43
C PHE A 50 1.95 -9.14 1.58
N GLN A 51 2.38 -8.84 2.80
CA GLN A 51 1.64 -9.17 4.02
C GLN A 51 1.66 -8.01 5.02
N PHE A 52 0.53 -7.82 5.71
CA PHE A 52 0.45 -6.91 6.85
C PHE A 52 0.79 -7.61 8.17
N SER A 53 1.39 -6.87 9.09
CA SER A 53 1.64 -7.30 10.47
C SER A 53 0.34 -7.58 11.22
N SER A 54 0.29 -8.67 11.98
CA SER A 54 -0.86 -8.93 12.86
C SER A 54 -0.98 -7.89 13.98
N GLN A 55 0.15 -7.39 14.48
CA GLN A 55 0.23 -6.44 15.60
C GLN A 55 0.12 -4.99 15.12
N ASN A 56 0.80 -4.63 14.02
CA ASN A 56 0.99 -3.22 13.65
C ASN A 56 0.18 -2.76 12.43
N LYS A 57 -0.77 -3.57 11.94
CA LYS A 57 -1.65 -3.20 10.81
C LYS A 57 -2.50 -1.95 11.06
N GLU A 58 -2.88 -1.67 12.30
CA GLU A 58 -3.68 -0.48 12.62
C GLU A 58 -2.86 0.80 12.42
N LYS A 59 -1.57 0.80 12.82
CA LYS A 59 -0.66 1.94 12.59
C LYS A 59 -0.61 2.34 11.11
N LEU A 60 -0.52 1.35 10.21
CA LEU A 60 -0.53 1.58 8.77
C LEU A 60 -1.86 2.17 8.27
N ALA A 61 -2.98 1.65 8.78
CA ALA A 61 -4.30 2.14 8.45
C ALA A 61 -4.50 3.58 8.93
N GLU A 62 -4.06 3.91 10.14
CA GLU A 62 -4.10 5.27 10.68
C GLU A 62 -3.27 6.24 9.84
N MET A 63 -2.06 5.85 9.42
CA MET A 63 -1.24 6.66 8.53
C MET A 63 -1.93 6.94 7.20
N TRP A 64 -2.60 5.94 6.61
CA TRP A 64 -3.43 6.17 5.43
C TRP A 64 -4.57 7.17 5.70
N GLY A 65 -5.25 7.04 6.85
CA GLY A 65 -6.29 7.98 7.25
C GLY A 65 -5.79 9.42 7.38
N ARG A 66 -4.63 9.61 8.03
CA ARG A 66 -3.97 10.92 8.19
C ARG A 66 -3.56 11.49 6.83
N ARG A 67 -2.96 10.68 5.96
CA ARG A 67 -2.55 11.08 4.61
C ARG A 67 -3.71 11.56 3.75
N LYS A 68 -4.91 11.00 3.95
CA LYS A 68 -6.13 11.41 3.25
C LYS A 68 -6.92 12.52 3.94
N GLY A 69 -6.50 12.98 5.13
CA GLY A 69 -7.23 13.96 5.91
C GLY A 69 -8.61 13.47 6.35
N ASN A 70 -8.75 12.17 6.63
CA ASN A 70 -10.03 11.60 7.03
C ASN A 70 -10.48 12.18 8.37
N ARG A 71 -11.73 12.66 8.43
CA ARG A 71 -12.34 13.16 9.68
C ARG A 71 -12.49 12.08 10.76
N LYS A 72 -12.66 10.82 10.35
CA LYS A 72 -12.76 9.65 11.25
C LYS A 72 -11.55 8.74 11.08
N THR A 73 -11.13 8.10 12.17
CA THR A 73 -10.02 7.16 12.16
C THR A 73 -10.22 6.05 11.13
N MET A 74 -9.20 5.87 10.30
CA MET A 74 -9.08 4.74 9.39
C MET A 74 -8.54 3.54 10.17
N THR A 75 -9.31 2.45 10.18
CA THR A 75 -8.92 1.18 10.81
C THR A 75 -8.53 0.16 9.74
N TYR A 76 -7.79 -0.87 10.12
CA TYR A 76 -7.44 -1.94 9.19
C TYR A 76 -8.69 -2.60 8.60
N GLN A 77 -9.78 -2.76 9.37
CA GLN A 77 -11.04 -3.31 8.87
C GLN A 77 -11.61 -2.50 7.69
N LYS A 78 -11.62 -1.16 7.80
CA LYS A 78 -12.08 -0.26 6.73
C LYS A 78 -11.12 -0.29 5.53
N MET A 79 -9.82 -0.27 5.79
CA MET A 79 -8.81 -0.40 4.75
C MET A 79 -8.92 -1.74 4.00
N ALA A 80 -9.13 -2.84 4.71
CA ALA A 80 -9.33 -4.17 4.14
C ALA A 80 -10.62 -4.25 3.32
N ARG A 81 -11.65 -3.46 3.65
CA ARG A 81 -12.84 -3.32 2.79
C ARG A 81 -12.46 -2.68 1.45
N ALA A 82 -11.65 -1.63 1.44
CA ALA A 82 -11.16 -1.03 0.20
C ALA A 82 -10.29 -2.00 -0.62
N LEU A 83 -9.43 -2.78 0.03
CA LEU A 83 -8.62 -3.81 -0.64
C LEU A 83 -9.46 -4.88 -1.32
N ARG A 84 -10.60 -5.29 -0.74
CA ARG A 84 -11.51 -6.23 -1.40
C ARG A 84 -12.14 -5.65 -2.66
N ASN A 85 -12.35 -4.34 -2.72
CA ASN A 85 -12.83 -3.69 -3.94
C ASN A 85 -11.78 -3.75 -5.07
N TYR A 86 -10.48 -3.74 -4.73
CA TYR A 86 -9.41 -3.90 -5.72
C TYR A 86 -9.37 -5.29 -6.36
N SER A 87 -9.88 -6.33 -5.70
CA SER A 87 -10.02 -7.64 -6.36
C SER A 87 -10.95 -7.56 -7.58
N ARG A 88 -11.91 -6.62 -7.58
CA ARG A 88 -12.84 -6.41 -8.71
C ARG A 88 -12.22 -5.59 -9.83
N THR A 89 -11.41 -4.58 -9.49
CA THR A 89 -10.79 -3.67 -10.45
C THR A 89 -9.42 -4.14 -10.94
N GLY A 90 -8.84 -5.14 -10.28
CA GLY A 90 -7.66 -5.87 -10.73
C GLY A 90 -6.33 -5.38 -10.19
N GLU A 91 -6.26 -4.32 -9.36
CA GLU A 91 -4.98 -3.81 -8.87
C GLU A 91 -4.34 -4.71 -7.81
N ILE A 92 -5.15 -5.24 -6.89
CA ILE A 92 -4.70 -6.08 -5.78
C ILE A 92 -5.73 -7.19 -5.56
N CYS A 93 -5.24 -8.42 -5.47
CA CYS A 93 -6.05 -9.60 -5.16
C CYS A 93 -5.78 -10.10 -3.72
N LYS A 94 -6.81 -10.67 -3.10
CA LYS A 94 -6.67 -11.36 -1.81
C LYS A 94 -6.11 -12.76 -2.02
N VAL A 95 -4.99 -13.07 -1.36
CA VAL A 95 -4.43 -14.43 -1.31
C VAL A 95 -5.09 -15.23 -0.18
N LYS A 96 -5.31 -16.54 -0.32
CA LYS A 96 -5.84 -17.42 0.75
C LYS A 96 -4.81 -17.68 1.87
N ARG A 97 -4.26 -16.61 2.43
CA ARG A 97 -3.31 -16.55 3.55
C ARG A 97 -3.62 -15.36 4.43
N LYS A 98 -3.39 -15.48 5.75
CA LYS A 98 -3.70 -14.43 6.73
C LYS A 98 -3.02 -13.10 6.35
N LEU A 99 -3.81 -12.03 6.26
CA LEU A 99 -3.35 -10.66 5.99
C LEU A 99 -2.46 -10.51 4.73
N THR A 100 -2.54 -11.45 3.80
CA THR A 100 -1.69 -11.49 2.60
C THR A 100 -2.49 -11.10 1.37
N TYR A 101 -1.86 -10.30 0.51
CA TYR A 101 -2.42 -9.77 -0.73
C TYR A 101 -1.35 -9.79 -1.81
N GLN A 102 -1.76 -9.63 -3.05
CA GLN A 102 -0.87 -9.66 -4.19
C GLN A 102 -1.24 -8.54 -5.17
N PHE A 103 -0.27 -7.73 -5.57
CA PHE A 103 -0.44 -6.80 -6.68
C PHE A 103 -0.56 -7.56 -8.00
N ASN A 104 -1.38 -7.07 -8.90
CA ASN A 104 -1.31 -7.51 -10.29
C ASN A 104 0.02 -7.06 -10.92
N GLU A 105 0.62 -7.93 -11.73
CA GLU A 105 1.93 -7.69 -12.33
C GLU A 105 1.96 -6.45 -13.24
N GLY A 106 0.94 -6.25 -14.07
CA GLY A 106 0.86 -5.10 -14.96
C GLY A 106 0.74 -3.77 -14.18
N VAL A 107 0.00 -3.79 -13.08
CA VAL A 107 -0.12 -2.64 -12.17
C VAL A 107 1.20 -2.38 -11.47
N LEU A 108 1.88 -3.41 -10.97
CA LEU A 108 3.16 -3.28 -10.29
C LEU A 108 4.26 -2.73 -11.20
N LYS A 109 4.30 -3.15 -12.47
CA LYS A 109 5.25 -2.62 -13.47
C LYS A 109 5.02 -1.14 -13.80
N GLY A 110 3.80 -0.64 -13.59
CA GLY A 110 3.43 0.76 -13.81
C GLY A 110 3.61 1.67 -12.60
N LEU A 111 4.11 1.16 -11.47
CA LEU A 111 4.33 1.88 -10.21
C LEU A 111 5.82 2.13 -9.94
#